data_AF-A0A822DQT6-F1
#
_entry.id   AF-A0A822DQT6-F1
#
_cell.length_a   1.000
_cell.length_b   1.000
_cell.length_c   1.000
_cell.angle_alpha   90.00
_cell.angle_beta   90.00
_cell.angle_gamma   90.00
#
_symmetry.space_group_name_H-M   'P 1'
#
loop_
_entity.id
_entity.type
_entity.pdbx_description
1 polymer ?
#
loop_
_entity_poly.entity_id
_entity_poly.type
_entity_poly.pdbx_seq_one_letter_code
_entity_poly.pdbx_strand_id
1 'polypeptide(L)'
;VKNPTVYNVGIDFMLLEGFEILDSPPSAMRTILQNRWFSETFREQALNKAVSCALKIRRATAKHQDGFLTTFLTLIEDMTPVFAWGILGPDSSVKPMCTFLKDTVLDFARSLYDIKQTDYSSLTALANDIDRQMNNLLYTIVQEMNVDPNILSNAQFMPSTVHFI
;
A
#
# COMPACT_ATOMS: atom_id res chain seq x y z
N VAL A 1 -25.54 4.58 -3.44
CA VAL A 1 -24.19 4.98 -3.90
C VAL A 1 -23.26 4.83 -2.70
N LYS A 2 -22.32 3.88 -2.76
CA LYS A 2 -21.35 3.62 -1.70
C LYS A 2 -20.26 4.66 -1.87
N ASN A 3 -20.16 5.63 -0.96
CA ASN A 3 -19.14 6.67 -1.06
C ASN A 3 -17.77 6.02 -0.83
N PRO A 4 -16.79 6.14 -1.74
CA PRO A 4 -15.42 5.77 -1.44
C PRO A 4 -15.01 6.59 -0.22
N THR A 5 -14.77 5.90 0.90
CA THR A 5 -14.35 6.59 2.12
C THR A 5 -12.93 7.11 1.86
N VAL A 6 -12.59 8.25 2.48
CA VAL A 6 -11.24 8.84 2.43
C VAL A 6 -10.16 7.81 2.81
N TYR A 7 -10.53 6.78 3.57
CA TYR A 7 -9.71 5.63 3.92
C TYR A 7 -9.24 4.79 2.72
N ASN A 8 -10.03 4.63 1.65
CA ASN A 8 -9.64 3.84 0.48
C ASN A 8 -8.58 4.57 -0.36
N VAL A 9 -8.80 5.85 -0.67
CA VAL A 9 -7.81 6.70 -1.35
C VAL A 9 -6.56 6.88 -0.50
N GLY A 10 -6.76 6.96 0.82
CA GLY A 10 -5.72 6.89 1.82
C GLY A 10 -4.84 5.68 1.58
N ILE A 11 -5.39 4.46 1.73
CA ILE A 11 -4.73 3.14 1.57
C ILE A 11 -3.97 3.02 0.24
N ASP A 12 -4.57 3.47 -0.86
CA ASP A 12 -3.90 3.46 -2.17
C ASP A 12 -2.67 4.38 -2.19
N PHE A 13 -2.78 5.60 -1.65
CA PHE A 13 -1.65 6.52 -1.49
C PHE A 13 -0.59 5.96 -0.51
N MET A 14 -0.99 5.19 0.50
CA MET A 14 -0.12 4.54 1.50
C MET A 14 0.78 3.48 0.87
N LEU A 15 0.18 2.62 0.05
CA LEU A 15 0.88 1.53 -0.60
C LEU A 15 1.81 2.08 -1.67
N LEU A 16 1.39 3.12 -2.40
CA LEU A 16 2.23 3.81 -3.37
C LEU A 16 3.46 4.47 -2.74
N GLU A 17 3.30 5.23 -1.65
CA GLU A 17 4.43 5.83 -0.92
C GLU A 17 5.37 4.77 -0.32
N GLY A 18 4.80 3.71 0.26
CA GLY A 18 5.57 2.57 0.76
C GLY A 18 6.40 1.93 -0.35
N PHE A 19 5.79 1.62 -1.50
CA PHE A 19 6.49 1.00 -2.62
C PHE A 19 7.51 1.92 -3.28
N GLU A 20 7.29 3.24 -3.33
CA GLU A 20 8.28 4.21 -3.81
C GLU A 20 9.59 4.11 -3.00
N ILE A 21 9.47 4.02 -1.67
CA ILE A 21 10.61 3.85 -0.77
C ILE A 21 11.32 2.51 -1.03
N LEU A 22 10.57 1.47 -1.39
CA LEU A 22 11.13 0.13 -1.68
C LEU A 22 11.74 0.01 -3.08
N ASP A 23 11.25 0.76 -4.06
CA ASP A 23 11.76 0.73 -5.44
C ASP A 23 13.08 1.50 -5.58
N SER A 24 13.24 2.56 -4.79
CA SER A 24 14.44 3.39 -4.75
C SER A 24 15.10 3.43 -3.36
N PRO A 25 15.52 2.29 -2.80
CA PRO A 25 16.06 2.25 -1.45
C PRO A 25 17.36 3.06 -1.37
N PRO A 26 17.55 3.86 -0.29
CA PRO A 26 18.81 4.51 0.03
C PRO A 26 20.03 3.59 -0.16
N SER A 27 21.14 4.14 -0.65
CA SER A 27 22.37 3.35 -0.92
C SER A 27 22.82 2.51 0.27
N ALA A 28 22.71 3.07 1.48
CA ALA A 28 23.00 2.37 2.73
C ALA A 28 22.14 1.10 2.94
N MET A 29 20.84 1.15 2.59
CA MET A 29 19.96 -0.02 2.67
C MET A 29 20.39 -1.10 1.68
N ARG A 30 20.71 -0.71 0.44
CA ARG A 30 21.19 -1.65 -0.59
C ARG A 30 22.47 -2.35 -0.16
N THR A 31 23.44 -1.60 0.37
CA THR A 31 24.71 -2.16 0.84
C THR A 31 24.52 -3.16 1.98
N ILE A 32 23.61 -2.90 2.92
CA ILE A 32 23.35 -3.79 4.05
C ILE A 32 22.66 -5.08 3.59
N LEU A 33 21.65 -4.97 2.71
CA LEU A 33 20.92 -6.13 2.20
C LEU A 33 21.80 -7.05 1.34
N GLN A 34 22.71 -6.48 0.55
CA GLN A 34 23.61 -7.21 -0.36
C GLN A 34 24.83 -7.82 0.34
N ASN A 35 25.11 -7.45 1.59
CA ASN A 35 26.29 -7.91 2.29
C ASN A 35 26.04 -9.27 2.98
N ARG A 36 26.67 -10.31 2.43
CA ARG A 36 26.56 -11.71 2.91
C ARG A 36 27.10 -11.94 4.33
N TRP A 37 27.88 -11.01 4.87
CA TRP A 37 28.53 -11.17 6.18
C TRP A 37 27.60 -10.82 7.34
N PHE A 38 26.44 -10.23 7.07
CA PHE A 38 25.46 -9.90 8.08
C PHE A 38 24.41 -11.00 8.25
N SER A 39 24.06 -11.31 9.51
CA SER A 39 22.95 -12.20 9.82
C SER A 39 21.64 -11.64 9.28
N GLU A 40 20.66 -12.52 9.02
CA GLU A 40 19.33 -12.11 8.57
C GLU A 40 18.65 -11.19 9.58
N THR A 41 18.72 -11.52 10.87
CA THR A 41 18.19 -10.68 11.95
C THR A 41 18.82 -9.28 11.98
N PHE A 42 20.12 -9.18 11.71
CA PHE A 42 20.78 -7.87 11.62
C PHE A 42 20.30 -7.09 10.39
N ARG A 43 20.21 -7.75 9.22
CA ARG A 43 19.73 -7.14 7.98
C ARG A 43 18.28 -6.66 8.14
N GLU A 44 17.43 -7.42 8.83
CA GLU A 44 16.04 -7.06 9.12
C GLU A 44 15.95 -5.81 10.01
N GLN A 45 16.65 -5.82 11.15
CA GLN A 45 16.65 -4.67 12.04
C GLN A 45 17.20 -3.41 11.38
N ALA A 46 18.26 -3.56 10.58
CA ALA A 46 18.86 -2.46 9.85
C ALA A 46 17.93 -1.92 8.76
N LEU A 47 17.22 -2.80 8.04
CA LEU A 47 16.21 -2.41 7.07
C LEU A 47 15.07 -1.66 7.75
N ASN A 48 14.52 -2.20 8.83
CA ASN A 48 13.43 -1.59 9.57
C ASN A 48 13.81 -0.19 10.06
N LYS A 49 15.00 -0.04 10.66
CA LYS A 49 15.52 1.27 11.08
C LYS A 49 15.64 2.24 9.91
N ALA A 50 16.16 1.79 8.78
CA ALA A 50 16.36 2.67 7.63
C ALA A 50 15.03 3.14 7.03
N VAL A 51 14.03 2.26 6.92
CA VAL A 51 12.67 2.59 6.47
C VAL A 51 12.01 3.58 7.43
N SER A 52 12.03 3.31 8.75
CA SER A 52 11.46 4.22 9.74
C SER A 52 12.17 5.58 9.73
N CYS A 53 13.49 5.63 9.52
CA CYS A 53 14.22 6.89 9.34
C CYS A 53 13.75 7.65 8.09
N ALA A 54 13.58 6.97 6.95
CA ALA A 54 13.10 7.60 5.72
C ALA A 54 11.70 8.22 5.90
N LEU A 55 10.78 7.50 6.56
CA LEU A 55 9.43 7.98 6.86
C LEU A 55 9.46 9.19 7.82
N LYS A 56 10.29 9.13 8.87
CA LYS A 56 10.50 10.25 9.80
C LYS A 56 11.02 11.50 9.09
N ILE A 57 11.97 11.35 8.17
CA ILE A 57 12.51 12.46 7.38
C ILE A 57 11.40 13.04 6.49
N ARG A 58 10.68 12.21 5.73
CA ARG A 58 9.57 12.70 4.88
C ARG A 58 8.52 13.45 5.69
N ARG A 59 8.17 12.93 6.87
CA ARG A 59 7.25 13.58 7.82
C ARG A 59 7.78 14.94 8.27
N ALA A 60 9.04 15.01 8.69
CA ALA A 60 9.67 16.26 9.12
C ALA A 60 9.77 17.31 7.99
N THR A 61 9.89 16.88 6.73
CA THR A 61 9.92 17.77 5.56
C THR A 61 8.54 18.11 5.00
N ALA A 62 7.46 17.52 5.53
CA ALA A 62 6.11 17.78 5.05
C ALA A 62 5.72 19.25 5.29
N LYS A 63 5.09 19.86 4.29
CA LYS A 63 4.68 21.28 4.32
C LYS A 63 3.72 21.60 5.47
N HIS A 64 2.85 20.66 5.81
CA HIS A 64 1.85 20.80 6.87
C HIS A 64 2.06 19.71 7.92
N GLN A 65 2.62 20.10 9.07
CA GLN A 65 2.91 19.17 10.16
C GLN A 65 1.63 18.62 10.81
N ASP A 66 0.52 19.34 10.79
CA ASP A 66 -0.80 18.84 11.24
C ASP A 66 -1.70 18.44 10.06
N GLY A 67 -1.09 18.19 8.90
CA GLY A 67 -1.80 17.79 7.70
C GLY A 67 -2.04 16.29 7.63
N PHE A 68 -2.97 15.89 6.75
CA PHE A 68 -3.27 14.50 6.42
C PHE A 68 -2.01 13.66 6.21
N LEU A 69 -1.04 14.14 5.41
CA LEU A 69 0.21 13.43 5.10
C LEU A 69 1.02 13.09 6.36
N THR A 70 1.11 14.00 7.34
CA THR A 70 1.92 13.78 8.55
C THR A 70 1.26 12.81 9.52
N THR A 71 -0.05 12.95 9.75
CA THR A 71 -0.85 11.97 10.49
C THR A 71 -0.74 10.59 9.84
N PHE A 72 -0.76 10.58 8.51
CA PHE A 72 -0.72 9.37 7.73
C PHE A 72 0.65 8.68 7.76
N LEU A 73 1.76 9.40 7.54
CA LEU A 73 3.13 8.87 7.66
C LEU A 73 3.39 8.27 9.06
N THR A 74 2.70 8.76 10.08
CA THR A 74 2.75 8.19 11.44
C THR A 74 2.02 6.85 11.53
N LEU A 75 0.90 6.68 10.83
CA LEU A 75 0.14 5.43 10.79
C LEU A 75 0.91 4.29 10.10
N ILE A 76 1.64 4.58 9.03
CA ILE A 76 2.40 3.55 8.30
C ILE A 76 3.79 3.27 8.83
N GLU A 77 4.26 4.04 9.81
CA GLU A 77 5.59 3.91 10.39
C GLU A 77 5.88 2.47 10.89
N ASP A 78 4.84 1.78 11.35
CA ASP A 78 4.92 0.41 11.86
C ASP A 78 4.71 -0.67 10.78
N MET A 79 3.90 -0.39 9.76
CA MET A 79 3.51 -1.38 8.74
C MET A 79 4.52 -1.46 7.59
N THR A 80 5.04 -0.32 7.13
CA THR A 80 5.97 -0.27 5.97
C THR A 80 7.25 -1.09 6.18
N PRO A 81 7.89 -1.12 7.37
CA PRO A 81 9.05 -1.98 7.61
C PRO A 81 8.78 -3.47 7.37
N VAL A 82 7.60 -3.96 7.75
CA VAL A 82 7.20 -5.37 7.56
C VAL A 82 7.10 -5.69 6.07
N PHE A 83 6.43 -4.82 5.30
CA PHE A 83 6.36 -4.96 3.85
C PHE A 83 7.75 -4.84 3.20
N ALA A 84 8.60 -3.95 3.70
CA ALA A 84 9.95 -3.77 3.22
C ALA A 84 10.78 -5.05 3.34
N TRP A 85 10.72 -5.72 4.49
CA TRP A 85 11.41 -6.98 4.70
C TRP A 85 10.80 -8.11 3.86
N GLY A 86 9.48 -8.18 3.77
CA GLY A 86 8.79 -9.15 2.92
C GLY A 86 9.16 -9.05 1.44
N ILE A 87 9.41 -7.83 0.94
CA ILE A 87 9.70 -7.57 -0.48
C ILE A 87 11.21 -7.60 -0.78
N LEU A 88 12.03 -6.92 0.03
CA LEU A 88 13.47 -6.72 -0.21
C LEU A 88 14.36 -7.72 0.53
N GLY A 89 13.79 -8.47 1.48
CA GLY A 89 14.50 -9.46 2.27
C GLY A 89 14.93 -10.69 1.45
N PRO A 90 15.54 -11.68 2.13
CA PRO A 90 15.96 -12.94 1.51
C PRO A 90 14.75 -13.67 0.91
N ASP A 91 15.03 -14.60 -0.01
CA ASP A 91 13.99 -15.41 -0.64
C ASP A 91 13.33 -16.32 0.40
N SER A 92 12.18 -15.87 0.87
CA SER A 92 11.35 -16.51 1.88
C SER A 92 10.00 -16.88 1.26
N SER A 93 9.24 -17.75 1.91
CA SER A 93 7.90 -18.14 1.46
C SER A 93 6.90 -16.97 1.41
N VAL A 94 7.15 -15.88 2.13
CA VAL A 94 6.28 -14.70 2.17
C VAL A 94 6.56 -13.71 1.04
N LYS A 95 7.76 -13.75 0.44
CA LYS A 95 8.18 -12.80 -0.60
C LYS A 95 7.34 -12.84 -1.87
N PRO A 96 6.95 -14.01 -2.42
CA PRO A 96 6.02 -14.06 -3.54
C PRO A 96 4.69 -13.37 -3.23
N MET A 97 4.15 -13.58 -2.03
CA MET A 97 2.89 -12.97 -1.60
C MET A 97 2.99 -11.45 -1.46
N CYS A 98 4.06 -10.95 -0.82
CA CYS A 98 4.29 -9.51 -0.69
C CYS A 98 4.56 -8.84 -2.04
N THR A 99 5.21 -9.54 -2.97
CA THR A 99 5.47 -9.05 -4.34
C THR A 99 4.19 -9.00 -5.16
N PHE A 100 3.39 -10.07 -5.11
CA PHE A 100 2.06 -10.11 -5.72
C PHE A 100 1.17 -8.96 -5.21
N LEU A 101 1.11 -8.75 -3.90
CA LEU A 101 0.34 -7.65 -3.32
C LEU A 101 0.86 -6.29 -3.82
N LYS A 102 2.19 -6.10 -3.88
CA LYS A 102 2.81 -4.90 -4.43
C LYS A 102 2.36 -4.64 -5.86
N ASP A 103 2.52 -5.62 -6.73
CA ASP A 103 2.26 -5.46 -8.15
C ASP A 103 0.76 -5.24 -8.42
N THR A 104 -0.10 -5.99 -7.75
CA THR A 104 -1.56 -5.87 -7.89
C THR A 104 -2.06 -4.48 -7.50
N VAL A 105 -1.54 -3.92 -6.40
CA VAL A 105 -1.91 -2.57 -5.96
C VAL A 105 -1.35 -1.50 -6.89
N LEU A 106 -0.10 -1.66 -7.36
CA LEU A 106 0.49 -0.73 -8.32
C LEU A 106 -0.28 -0.73 -9.65
N ASP A 107 -0.72 -1.88 -10.12
CA ASP A 107 -1.50 -2.00 -11.35
C ASP A 107 -2.89 -1.41 -11.20
N PHE A 108 -3.54 -1.60 -10.05
CA PHE A 108 -4.78 -0.90 -9.74
C PHE A 108 -4.59 0.62 -9.75
N ALA A 109 -3.57 1.12 -9.04
CA ALA A 109 -3.27 2.55 -9.02
C ALA A 109 -2.98 3.11 -10.43
N ARG A 110 -2.24 2.37 -11.27
CA ARG A 110 -2.02 2.74 -12.67
C ARG A 110 -3.33 2.78 -13.46
N SER A 111 -4.23 1.83 -13.23
CA SER A 111 -5.54 1.78 -13.93
C SER A 111 -6.42 2.99 -13.62
N LEU A 112 -6.34 3.53 -12.40
CA LEU A 112 -7.07 4.75 -12.00
C LEU A 112 -6.64 6.00 -12.76
N TYR A 113 -5.44 6.01 -13.37
CA TYR A 113 -4.89 7.13 -14.15
C TYR A 113 -4.75 6.81 -15.65
N ASP A 114 -5.16 5.62 -16.09
CA ASP A 114 -5.13 5.24 -17.51
C ASP A 114 -6.41 5.72 -18.22
N ILE A 115 -6.25 6.69 -19.12
CA ILE A 115 -7.33 7.28 -19.93
C ILE A 115 -8.03 6.21 -20.79
N LYS A 116 -7.38 5.10 -21.12
CA LYS A 116 -8.00 4.00 -21.86
C LYS A 116 -8.93 3.15 -21.01
N GLN A 117 -8.74 3.15 -19.68
CA GLN A 117 -9.45 2.29 -18.74
C GLN A 117 -10.42 3.06 -17.84
N THR A 118 -10.22 4.37 -17.70
CA THR A 118 -10.97 5.27 -16.83
C THR A 118 -11.50 6.46 -17.64
N ASP A 119 -12.82 6.58 -17.71
CA ASP A 119 -13.48 7.70 -18.37
C ASP A 119 -13.68 8.88 -17.40
N TYR A 120 -12.96 9.98 -17.66
CA TYR A 120 -13.06 11.24 -16.91
C TYR A 120 -14.09 12.22 -17.49
N SER A 121 -14.87 11.82 -18.50
CA SER A 121 -15.85 12.69 -19.18
C SER A 121 -16.98 13.17 -18.26
N SER A 122 -17.32 12.37 -17.26
CA SER A 122 -18.34 12.72 -16.26
C SER A 122 -18.05 12.06 -14.92
N LEU A 123 -18.55 12.66 -13.84
CA LEU A 123 -18.42 12.10 -12.49
C LEU A 123 -19.02 10.70 -12.39
N THR A 124 -20.14 10.45 -13.09
CA THR A 124 -20.82 9.15 -13.08
C THR A 124 -20.01 8.08 -13.81
N ALA A 125 -19.43 8.41 -14.96
CA ALA A 125 -18.57 7.48 -15.71
C ALA A 125 -17.32 7.11 -14.89
N LEU A 126 -16.66 8.11 -14.32
CA LEU A 126 -15.51 7.93 -13.43
C LEU A 126 -15.85 7.04 -12.23
N ALA A 127 -16.96 7.31 -11.54
CA ALA A 127 -17.38 6.53 -10.39
C ALA A 127 -17.64 5.05 -10.74
N ASN A 128 -18.27 4.77 -11.89
CA ASN A 128 -18.52 3.41 -12.35
C ASN A 128 -17.23 2.68 -12.74
N ASP A 129 -16.28 3.37 -13.37
CA ASP A 129 -15.00 2.78 -13.76
C ASP A 129 -14.12 2.48 -12.53
N ILE A 130 -14.07 3.38 -11.55
CA ILE A 130 -13.38 3.14 -10.26
C ILE A 130 -13.99 1.94 -9.54
N ASP A 131 -15.32 1.85 -9.48
CA ASP A 131 -16.01 0.72 -8.83
C ASP A 131 -15.71 -0.60 -9.56
N ARG A 132 -15.71 -0.60 -10.90
CA ARG A 132 -15.31 -1.77 -11.70
C ARG A 132 -13.86 -2.20 -11.40
N GLN A 133 -12.93 -1.25 -11.38
CA GLN A 133 -11.52 -1.54 -11.11
C GLN A 133 -11.30 -2.07 -9.68
N MET A 134 -11.99 -1.50 -8.69
CA MET A 134 -11.95 -1.96 -7.30
C MET A 134 -12.49 -3.39 -7.14
N ASN A 135 -13.59 -3.72 -7.82
CA ASN A 135 -14.14 -5.08 -7.79
C ASN A 135 -13.19 -6.10 -8.44
N ASN A 136 -12.50 -5.73 -9.53
CA ASN A 136 -11.49 -6.58 -10.15
C ASN A 136 -10.30 -6.82 -9.22
N LEU A 137 -9.80 -5.76 -8.55
CA LEU A 137 -8.74 -5.87 -7.54
C LEU A 137 -9.12 -6.86 -6.43
N LEU A 138 -10.32 -6.70 -5.86
CA LEU A 138 -10.82 -7.59 -4.82
C LEU A 138 -10.89 -9.04 -5.28
N TYR A 139 -11.40 -9.28 -6.50
CA TYR A 139 -11.48 -10.63 -7.07
C TYR A 139 -10.09 -11.26 -7.20
N THR A 140 -9.13 -10.53 -7.77
CA THR A 140 -7.74 -11.00 -7.95
C THR A 140 -7.07 -11.33 -6.62
N ILE A 141 -7.22 -10.47 -5.61
CA ILE A 141 -6.66 -10.69 -4.27
C ILE A 141 -7.27 -11.91 -3.59
N VAL A 142 -8.58 -12.10 -3.68
CA VAL A 142 -9.28 -13.23 -3.02
C VAL A 142 -8.90 -14.57 -3.64
N GLN A 143 -8.77 -14.62 -4.97
CA GLN A 143 -8.33 -15.83 -5.68
C GLN A 143 -6.93 -16.25 -5.25
N GLU A 144 -5.98 -15.31 -5.18
CA GLU A 144 -4.59 -15.63 -4.82
C GLU A 144 -4.41 -15.93 -3.33
N MET A 145 -5.20 -15.33 -2.44
CA MET A 145 -5.15 -15.65 -1.02
C MET A 145 -5.86 -16.96 -0.66
N ASN A 146 -6.52 -17.63 -1.62
CA ASN A 146 -7.37 -18.81 -1.39
C ASN A 146 -8.36 -18.61 -0.21
N VAL A 147 -8.86 -17.38 -0.07
CA VAL A 147 -9.76 -16.99 1.02
C VAL A 147 -11.16 -17.49 0.71
N ASP A 148 -11.81 -18.14 1.67
CA ASP A 148 -13.15 -18.72 1.53
C ASP A 148 -14.12 -17.65 0.95
N PRO A 149 -14.77 -17.91 -0.21
CA PRO A 149 -15.67 -16.95 -0.84
C PRO A 149 -16.86 -16.54 0.05
N ASN A 150 -17.14 -17.29 1.14
CA ASN A 150 -18.15 -16.92 2.14
C ASN A 150 -17.73 -15.78 3.08
N ILE A 151 -16.47 -15.33 3.06
CA ILE A 151 -16.06 -14.12 3.79
C ILE A 151 -16.54 -12.86 3.05
N LEU A 152 -16.61 -12.90 1.71
CA LEU A 152 -17.12 -11.77 0.91
C LEU A 152 -18.63 -11.56 1.07
N SER A 153 -19.41 -12.62 1.30
CA SER A 153 -20.84 -12.53 1.57
C SER A 153 -21.15 -12.03 2.98
N ASN A 154 -20.25 -12.30 3.94
CA ASN A 154 -20.36 -11.88 5.35
C ASN A 154 -19.61 -10.59 5.69
N ALA A 155 -18.77 -10.08 4.78
CA ALA A 155 -18.20 -8.75 4.89
C ALA A 155 -19.27 -7.68 4.63
N GLN A 156 -20.24 -7.59 5.55
CA GLN A 156 -20.94 -6.35 5.82
C GLN A 156 -19.88 -5.33 6.25
N PHE A 157 -19.26 -4.67 5.28
CA PHE A 157 -18.41 -3.51 5.52
C PHE A 157 -19.28 -2.40 6.12
N MET A 158 -19.36 -2.40 7.45
CA MET A 158 -19.85 -1.40 8.43
C MET A 158 -21.23 -0.77 8.17
N PRO A 159 -22.07 -0.62 9.22
CA PRO A 159 -23.38 0.01 9.09
C PRO A 159 -23.23 1.50 8.70
N SER A 160 -23.95 1.86 7.65
CA SER A 160 -24.03 3.18 7.04
C SER A 160 -24.67 4.22 7.97
N THR A 161 -23.95 4.73 8.97
CA THR A 161 -24.37 5.97 9.65
C THR A 161 -23.19 6.71 10.25
N VAL A 162 -22.67 7.71 9.54
CA VAL A 162 -21.98 8.82 10.18
C VAL A 162 -22.62 10.09 9.65
N HIS A 163 -23.38 10.75 10.53
CA HIS A 163 -23.85 12.10 10.33
C HIS A 163 -22.65 13.05 10.28
N PHE A 164 -22.52 13.80 9.19
CA PHE A 164 -21.58 14.92 9.13
C PHE A 164 -22.12 16.05 10.03
N ILE A 165 -21.29 16.47 10.99
CA ILE A 165 -21.35 17.81 11.60
C ILE A 165 -20.33 18.67 10.88
#